data_AF-A0A3B9LN13-F1
#
_entry.id   AF-A0A3B9LN13-F1
#
_cell.length_a   1.000
_cell.length_b   1.000
_cell.length_c   1.000
_cell.angle_alpha   90.00
_cell.angle_beta   90.00
_cell.angle_gamma   90.00
#
_symmetry.space_group_name_H-M   'P 1'
#
loop_
_entity.id
_entity.type
_entity.pdbx_description
1 polymer ?
#
loop_
_entity_poly.entity_id
_entity_poly.type
_entity_poly.pdbx_seq_one_letter_code
_entity_poly.pdbx_strand_id
1 'polypeptide(L)' 'TDIWSLGVVLYEMITGHAPFTGEAPREVMTSILGTEPPPLTTYLTQSPAELQQIVSKALNK' A
#
# COMPACT_ATOMS: atom_id res chain seq x y z
N THR A 1 -1.48 -9.58 9.25
CA THR A 1 -2.33 -9.32 10.44
C THR A 1 -3.52 -8.48 10.01
N ASP A 2 -4.54 -8.30 10.86
CA ASP A 2 -5.67 -7.41 10.53
C ASP A 2 -5.22 -5.95 10.29
N ILE A 3 -4.16 -5.50 10.99
CA ILE A 3 -3.55 -4.18 10.78
C ILE A 3 -2.95 -4.07 9.36
N TRP A 4 -2.29 -5.12 8.88
CA TRP A 4 -1.74 -5.15 7.53
C TRP A 4 -2.85 -5.11 6.48
N SER A 5 -3.88 -5.94 6.63
CA SER A 5 -5.05 -5.94 5.73
C SER A 5 -5.76 -4.58 5.74
N LEU A 6 -5.91 -3.95 6.91
CA LEU A 6 -6.44 -2.59 7.01
C LEU A 6 -5.56 -1.57 6.28
N GLY A 7 -4.23 -1.68 6.40
CA GLY A 7 -3.29 -0.83 5.66
C GLY A 7 -3.46 -0.94 4.15
N VAL A 8 -3.68 -2.15 3.63
CA VAL A 8 -3.93 -2.39 2.20
C VAL A 8 -5.22 -1.73 1.74
N VAL A 9 -6.32 -1.95 2.47
CA VAL A 9 -7.63 -1.37 2.14
C VAL A 9 -7.56 0.16 2.26
N LEU A 10 -6.89 0.69 3.30
CA LEU A 10 -6.73 2.13 3.49
C LEU A 10 -5.95 2.77 2.33
N TYR A 11 -4.84 2.16 1.91
CA TYR A 11 -4.07 2.61 0.76
C TYR A 11 -4.94 2.68 -0.51
N GLU A 12 -5.72 1.63 -0.77
CA GLU A 12 -6.58 1.54 -1.95
C GLU A 12 -7.71 2.58 -1.91
N MET A 13 -8.36 2.78 -0.75
CA MET A 13 -9.40 3.80 -0.61
C MET A 13 -8.86 5.23 -0.81
N ILE A 14 -7.61 5.49 -0.43
CA ILE A 14 -6.97 6.81 -0.53
C ILE A 14 -6.50 7.08 -1.96
N THR A 15 -5.86 6.10 -2.60
CA THR A 15 -5.18 6.29 -3.89
C THR A 15 -6.04 5.84 -5.08
N GLY A 16 -7.08 5.05 -4.85
CA GLY A 16 -7.84 4.34 -5.88
C GLY A 16 -7.07 3.17 -6.52
N HIS A 17 -5.89 2.82 -6.01
CA HIS A 17 -5.01 1.81 -6.57
C HIS A 17 -4.56 0.82 -5.48
N ALA A 18 -4.51 -0.46 -5.80
CA ALA A 18 -3.99 -1.44 -4.87
C ALA A 18 -2.46 -1.23 -4.65
N PRO A 19 -1.95 -1.36 -3.41
CA PRO A 19 -0.53 -1.17 -3.12
C PRO A 19 0.37 -2.26 -3.71
N PHE A 20 -0.19 -3.45 -4.00
CA PHE A 20 0.53 -4.60 -4.56
C PHE A 20 -0.28 -5.16 -5.72
N THR A 21 0.35 -5.32 -6.89
CA THR A 21 -0.29 -5.76 -8.13
C THR A 21 0.58 -6.77 -8.87
N GLY A 22 -0.03 -7.55 -9.77
CA GLY A 22 0.65 -8.52 -10.63
C GLY A 22 -0.35 -9.15 -11.59
N GLU A 23 0.12 -9.66 -12.73
CA GLU A 23 -0.76 -10.25 -13.75
C GLU A 23 -1.23 -11.66 -13.34
N ALA A 24 -0.41 -12.35 -12.56
CA ALA A 24 -0.73 -13.65 -11.97
C ALA A 24 -0.76 -13.61 -10.43
N PRO A 25 -1.53 -14.47 -9.75
CA PRO A 25 -1.58 -14.53 -8.29
C PRO A 25 -0.20 -14.71 -7.63
N ARG A 26 0.71 -15.44 -8.31
CA ARG A 26 2.09 -15.63 -7.84
C ARG A 26 2.87 -14.31 -7.82
N GLU A 27 2.67 -13.45 -8.80
CA GLU A 27 3.34 -12.15 -8.90
C GLU A 27 2.84 -11.19 -7.84
N VAL A 28 1.53 -11.19 -7.55
CA VAL A 28 0.96 -10.43 -6.43
C VAL A 28 1.60 -10.89 -5.11
N MET A 29 1.73 -12.20 -4.90
CA MET A 29 2.39 -12.72 -3.70
C MET A 29 3.86 -12.31 -3.62
N THR A 30 4.58 -12.32 -4.74
CA THR A 30 5.96 -11.82 -4.82
C THR A 30 6.03 -10.32 -4.52
N SER A 31 5.12 -9.51 -5.06
CA SER A 31 5.03 -8.07 -4.80
C SER A 31 4.78 -7.79 -3.32
N ILE A 32 3.86 -8.52 -2.70
CA ILE A 32 3.60 -8.43 -1.26
C ILE A 32 4.90 -8.72 -0.48
N LEU A 33 5.66 -9.76 -0.85
CA LEU A 33 6.86 -10.21 -0.13
C LEU A 33 8.12 -9.37 -0.37
N GLY A 34 8.30 -8.80 -1.55
CA GLY A 34 9.59 -8.27 -1.98
C GLY A 34 9.56 -6.83 -2.48
N THR A 35 8.42 -6.14 -2.42
CA THR A 35 8.29 -4.79 -2.97
C THR A 35 7.66 -3.87 -1.95
N GLU A 36 8.17 -2.65 -1.83
CA GLU A 36 7.49 -1.59 -1.08
C GLU A 36 6.41 -0.95 -1.96
N PRO A 37 5.24 -0.63 -1.40
CA PRO A 37 4.18 0.04 -2.14
C PRO A 37 4.62 1.46 -2.53
N PRO A 38 4.16 1.99 -3.67
CA PRO A 38 4.45 3.37 -4.05
C PRO A 38 4.00 4.36 -2.97
N PRO A 39 4.72 5.48 -2.74
CA PRO A 39 4.27 6.48 -1.79
C PRO A 39 2.93 7.10 -2.23
N LEU A 40 2.13 7.56 -1.26
CA LEU A 40 0.85 8.19 -1.54
C LEU A 40 0.99 9.41 -2.46
N THR A 41 2.14 10.10 -2.40
CA THR A 41 2.47 11.24 -3.26
C THR A 41 2.57 10.89 -4.76
N THR A 42 2.71 9.61 -5.11
CA THR A 42 2.62 9.14 -6.49
C THR A 42 1.23 9.37 -7.08
N TYR A 43 0.18 9.28 -6.25
CA TYR A 43 -1.22 9.40 -6.69
C TYR A 43 -1.88 10.69 -6.19
N LEU A 44 -1.41 11.23 -5.06
CA LEU A 44 -1.99 12.40 -4.39
C LEU A 44 -0.93 13.50 -4.27
N THR A 45 -1.05 14.55 -5.08
CA THR A 45 -0.08 15.66 -5.13
C THR A 45 0.09 16.39 -3.79
N GLN A 46 -0.90 16.33 -2.89
CA GLN A 46 -0.89 16.98 -1.57
C GLN A 46 -1.32 16.02 -0.44
N SER A 47 -0.66 14.87 -0.32
CA SER A 47 -0.88 13.98 0.83
C SER A 47 -0.14 14.51 2.09
N PRO A 48 -0.80 14.57 3.26
CA PRO A 48 -0.13 14.82 4.54
C PRO A 48 0.95 13.77 4.83
N ALA A 49 2.07 14.19 5.43
CA ALA A 49 3.18 13.31 5.76
C ALA A 49 2.80 12.28 6.84
N GLU A 50 1.92 12.67 7.76
CA GLU A 50 1.39 11.82 8.83
C GLU A 50 0.58 10.65 8.24
N LEU A 51 -0.19 10.91 7.19
CA LEU A 51 -0.98 9.87 6.51
C LEU A 51 -0.07 8.84 5.84
N GLN A 52 0.99 9.29 5.17
CA GLN A 52 2.02 8.41 4.62
C GLN A 52 2.65 7.55 5.72
N GLN A 53 2.99 8.13 6.86
CA GLN A 53 3.58 7.38 7.97
C GLN A 53 2.63 6.33 8.56
N ILE A 54 1.34 6.66 8.71
CA ILE A 54 0.33 5.70 9.19
C ILE A 54 0.22 4.52 8.24
N VAL A 55 0.10 4.79 6.93
CA VAL A 55 -0.02 3.76 5.90
C VAL A 55 1.24 2.89 5.84
N SER A 56 2.44 3.50 5.86
CA SER A 56 3.71 2.76 5.88
C SER A 56 3.87 1.88 7.12
N LYS A 57 3.43 2.34 8.30
CA LYS A 57 3.45 1.53 9.53
C LYS A 57 2.48 0.35 9.44
N ALA A 58 1.28 0.58 8.90
CA ALA A 58 0.28 -0.46 8.75
C ALA A 58 0.71 -1.54 7.73
N LEU A 59 1.38 -1.12 6.65
CA LEU A 59 1.87 -2.03 5.59
C LEU A 59 3.22 -2.70 5.92
N ASN A 60 3.83 -2.33 7.04
CA ASN A 60 5.01 -3.03 7.55
C ASN A 60 4.60 -4.41 8.09
N LYS A 61 5.38 -5.43 7.75
CA LYS A 61 5.04 -6.83 7.99
C LYS A 61 5.52 -7.33 9.34
#